data_AF-A0A9E5F467-F1
#
_entry.id   AF-A0A9E5F467-F1
#
_cell.length_a   1.000
_cell.length_b   1.000
_cell.length_c   1.000
_cell.angle_alpha   90.00
_cell.angle_beta   90.00
_cell.angle_gamma   90.00
#
_symmetry.space_group_name_H-M   'P 1'
#
loop_
_entity.id
_entity.type
_entity.pdbx_description
1 polymer ?
#
loop_
_entity_poly.entity_id
_entity_poly.type
_entity_poly.pdbx_seq_one_letter_code
_entity_poly.pdbx_strand_id
1 'polypeptide(L)'
;MQFIEGGDLAGILFDLGQQSTVTTVTGSDLLKSIDKKTGKHLFTQDVQNRRYKFSQLDLQNVVITLGRELSRALHHAHENKILHLDIKPGNILIGNSSKPFLTDFNVSIQSDKFGTGESVHLGGTLAYMAPEHRLLYEKADRELLHLIGPHSDVFSLGKVLRQLLLNTEPDLVLKQVLECATEPEISMRFKTAQELAVALDSCRELITISSNLPSPSWILRTSKKRPFLFLTLWGALPQFIALISALFLNQRIVSASMDGRQSEFFWILNTYFLPMIQIVMTGFWVRNVSRAQEGQKASKKLIRDRDFRWRSRQQLLQLPKIGLWVSTWGWLPCAFIYPTVIFFFAGLSAKASILMSLNFILSWLIATSYSYLLHLLIVIQLLYPQFLKGDSPISTLATEELRSAIRNC
;
A
#
# COMPACT_ATOMS: atom_id res chain seq x y z
N MET A 1 10.66 11.00 39.42
CA MET A 1 9.69 10.66 38.35
C MET A 1 8.50 11.59 38.47
N GLN A 2 8.12 12.25 37.38
CA GLN A 2 6.84 12.96 37.32
C GLN A 2 5.73 11.90 37.34
N PHE A 3 4.73 12.04 38.22
CA PHE A 3 3.60 11.13 38.26
C PHE A 3 2.81 11.27 36.95
N ILE A 4 2.63 10.15 36.24
CA ILE A 4 1.82 10.11 35.02
C ILE A 4 0.51 9.44 35.39
N GLU A 5 -0.56 10.23 35.46
CA GLU A 5 -1.91 9.71 35.61
C GLU A 5 -2.29 8.93 34.34
N GLY A 6 -2.55 7.63 34.50
CA GLY A 6 -2.76 6.70 33.40
C GLY A 6 -2.89 5.25 33.88
N GLY A 7 -2.95 4.34 32.90
CA GLY A 7 -2.87 2.89 33.13
C GLY A 7 -1.69 2.29 32.38
N ASP A 8 -1.10 1.22 32.92
CA ASP A 8 -0.17 0.38 32.17
C ASP A 8 -0.90 -0.37 31.03
N LEU A 9 -0.20 -0.56 29.91
CA LEU A 9 -0.76 -1.18 28.72
C LEU A 9 -1.12 -2.65 28.95
N ALA A 10 -0.42 -3.36 29.84
CA ALA A 10 -0.74 -4.75 30.16
C ALA A 10 -2.16 -4.88 30.75
N GLY A 11 -2.50 -4.03 31.72
CA GLY A 11 -3.84 -4.04 32.29
C GLY A 11 -4.92 -3.49 31.37
N ILE A 12 -4.59 -2.56 30.46
CA ILE A 12 -5.53 -2.13 29.40
C ILE A 12 -5.84 -3.30 28.47
N LEU A 13 -4.82 -4.05 28.03
CA LEU A 13 -4.99 -5.24 27.20
C LEU A 13 -5.80 -6.33 27.93
N PHE A 14 -5.58 -6.50 29.23
CA PHE A 14 -6.35 -7.44 30.06
C PHE A 14 -7.83 -7.06 30.10
N ASP A 15 -8.16 -5.78 30.36
CA ASP A 15 -9.54 -5.29 30.37
C ASP A 15 -10.23 -5.50 29.00
N LEU A 16 -9.53 -5.23 27.90
CA LEU A 16 -10.06 -5.41 26.54
C LEU A 16 -10.25 -6.88 26.18
N GLY A 17 -9.33 -7.76 26.60
CA GLY A 17 -9.43 -9.20 26.39
C GLY A 17 -10.63 -9.83 27.11
N GLN A 18 -11.03 -9.31 28.27
CA GLN A 18 -12.23 -9.78 28.98
C GLN A 18 -13.55 -9.34 28.29
N GLN A 19 -13.51 -8.36 27.38
CA GLN A 19 -14.67 -7.84 26.64
C GLN A 19 -14.89 -8.57 25.30
N SER A 20 -14.38 -9.80 25.15
CA SER A 20 -14.33 -10.64 23.92
C SER A 20 -15.67 -10.93 23.20
N THR A 21 -16.76 -10.26 23.56
CA THR A 21 -18.03 -10.25 22.82
C THR A 21 -18.19 -9.05 21.87
N VAL A 22 -17.32 -8.03 21.93
CA VAL A 22 -17.38 -6.87 21.05
C VAL A 22 -16.62 -7.13 19.74
N THR A 23 -17.32 -7.07 18.61
CA THR A 23 -16.83 -7.41 17.28
C THR A 23 -15.78 -6.46 16.69
N THR A 24 -15.56 -5.28 17.28
CA THR A 24 -14.50 -4.33 16.87
C THR A 24 -14.08 -3.43 18.04
N VAL A 25 -12.84 -3.56 18.50
CA VAL A 25 -12.24 -2.64 19.49
C VAL A 25 -11.82 -1.34 18.80
N THR A 26 -12.11 -0.20 19.43
CA THR A 26 -11.79 1.15 18.92
C THR A 26 -10.96 1.94 19.92
N GLY A 27 -10.46 3.11 19.50
CA GLY A 27 -9.80 4.05 20.42
C GLY A 27 -10.71 4.49 21.58
N SER A 28 -12.03 4.50 21.39
CA SER A 28 -12.98 4.79 22.46
C SER A 28 -12.96 3.73 23.57
N ASP A 29 -12.72 2.46 23.23
CA ASP A 29 -12.71 1.36 24.20
C ASP A 29 -11.42 1.34 25.02
N LEU A 30 -10.28 1.69 24.40
CA LEU A 30 -9.03 1.96 25.12
C LEU A 30 -9.21 3.10 26.13
N LEU A 31 -9.85 4.20 25.72
CA LEU A 31 -10.11 5.33 26.62
C LEU A 31 -11.00 4.93 27.80
N LYS A 32 -12.04 4.11 27.59
CA LYS A 32 -12.86 3.57 28.68
C LYS A 32 -12.04 2.73 29.67
N SER A 33 -11.12 1.90 29.18
CA SER A 33 -10.24 1.11 30.05
C SER A 33 -9.28 1.99 30.84
N ILE A 34 -8.73 3.04 30.23
CA ILE A 34 -7.91 4.04 30.92
C ILE A 34 -8.73 4.72 32.03
N ASP A 35 -9.92 5.23 31.70
CA ASP A 35 -10.77 5.95 32.65
C ASP A 35 -11.23 5.08 33.82
N LYS A 36 -11.43 3.77 33.60
CA LYS A 36 -11.73 2.80 34.65
C LYS A 36 -10.60 2.68 35.67
N LYS A 37 -9.35 2.79 35.21
CA LYS A 37 -8.14 2.70 36.05
C LYS A 37 -7.81 4.01 36.75
N THR A 38 -8.07 5.15 36.11
CA THR A 38 -7.65 6.47 36.61
C THR A 38 -8.74 7.25 37.32
N GLY A 39 -10.02 6.91 37.12
CA GLY A 39 -11.17 7.70 37.58
C GLY A 39 -11.55 8.84 36.62
N LYS A 40 -12.68 9.50 36.91
CA LYS A 40 -13.17 10.66 36.12
C LYS A 40 -12.38 11.91 36.47
N HIS A 41 -11.74 12.52 35.48
CA HIS A 41 -10.95 13.75 35.62
C HIS A 41 -11.53 14.90 34.79
N LEU A 42 -11.39 16.13 35.29
CA LEU A 42 -11.61 17.33 34.50
C LEU A 42 -10.37 17.56 33.63
N PHE A 43 -10.49 17.28 32.35
CA PHE A 43 -9.41 17.46 31.38
C PHE A 43 -9.36 18.88 30.84
N THR A 44 -8.16 19.41 30.60
CA THR A 44 -7.97 20.64 29.82
C THR A 44 -8.50 20.49 28.40
N GLN A 45 -8.82 21.59 27.72
CA GLN A 45 -9.35 21.57 26.35
C GLN A 45 -8.46 20.78 25.38
N ASP A 46 -7.13 20.91 25.51
CA ASP A 46 -6.18 20.19 24.66
C ASP A 46 -6.24 18.67 24.86
N VAL A 47 -6.34 18.24 26.12
CA VAL A 47 -6.48 16.82 26.47
C VAL A 47 -7.81 16.28 25.96
N GLN A 48 -8.91 17.04 26.11
CA GLN A 48 -10.21 16.68 25.56
C GLN A 48 -10.17 16.53 24.03
N ASN A 49 -9.58 17.51 23.33
CA ASN A 49 -9.46 17.49 21.87
C ASN A 49 -8.64 16.28 21.38
N ARG A 50 -7.54 15.95 22.09
CA ARG A 50 -6.73 14.78 21.77
C ARG A 50 -7.49 13.48 21.99
N ARG A 51 -8.16 13.34 23.14
CA ARG A 51 -9.00 12.17 23.46
C ARG A 51 -10.13 11.99 22.46
N TYR A 52 -10.79 13.07 22.06
CA TYR A 52 -11.84 13.03 21.02
C TYR A 52 -11.28 12.52 19.69
N LYS A 53 -10.13 13.02 19.23
CA LYS A 53 -9.49 12.51 18.00
C LYS A 53 -9.12 11.04 18.12
N PHE A 54 -8.57 10.63 19.27
CA PHE A 54 -8.19 9.25 19.53
C PHE A 54 -9.41 8.32 19.58
N SER A 55 -10.54 8.77 20.13
CA SER A 55 -11.75 7.95 20.24
C SER A 55 -12.36 7.57 18.89
N GLN A 56 -12.10 8.34 17.83
CA GLN A 56 -12.58 8.07 16.47
C GLN A 56 -11.70 7.08 15.70
N LEU A 57 -10.56 6.67 16.27
CA LEU A 57 -9.65 5.76 15.59
C LEU A 57 -10.14 4.31 15.68
N ASP A 58 -10.05 3.59 14.56
CA ASP A 58 -10.13 2.13 14.57
C ASP A 58 -8.88 1.52 15.24
N LEU A 59 -8.91 0.21 15.49
CA LEU A 59 -7.83 -0.48 16.18
C LEU A 59 -6.47 -0.32 15.46
N GLN A 60 -6.46 -0.37 14.13
CA GLN A 60 -5.22 -0.28 13.38
C GLN A 60 -4.59 1.11 13.50
N ASN A 61 -5.40 2.17 13.41
CA ASN A 61 -4.93 3.53 13.59
C ASN A 61 -4.53 3.83 15.04
N VAL A 62 -5.16 3.18 16.02
CA VAL A 62 -4.69 3.19 17.42
C VAL A 62 -3.29 2.60 17.52
N VAL A 63 -3.07 1.39 16.99
CA VAL A 63 -1.75 0.71 17.00
C VAL A 63 -0.69 1.56 16.32
N ILE A 64 -1.00 2.13 15.15
CA ILE A 64 -0.08 2.99 14.41
C ILE A 64 0.25 4.26 15.20
N THR A 65 -0.76 4.91 15.79
CA THR A 65 -0.58 6.14 16.57
C THR A 65 0.29 5.91 17.80
N LEU A 66 0.00 4.86 18.59
CA LEU A 66 0.79 4.52 19.77
C LEU A 66 2.20 4.08 19.39
N GLY A 67 2.33 3.20 18.39
CA GLY A 67 3.61 2.69 17.93
C GLY A 67 4.53 3.77 17.42
N ARG A 68 4.01 4.78 16.73
CA ARG A 68 4.81 5.92 16.28
C ARG A 68 5.36 6.73 17.46
N GLU A 69 4.52 7.05 18.44
CA GLU A 69 4.95 7.84 19.61
C GLU A 69 5.96 7.07 20.46
N LEU A 70 5.75 5.76 20.65
CA LEU A 70 6.71 4.87 21.31
C LEU A 70 8.03 4.75 20.55
N SER A 71 7.97 4.64 19.22
CA SER A 71 9.17 4.58 18.37
C SER A 71 9.99 5.87 18.45
N ARG A 72 9.34 7.04 18.50
CA ARG A 72 10.03 8.33 18.71
C ARG A 72 10.64 8.43 20.10
N ALA A 73 9.94 7.95 21.13
CA ALA A 73 10.48 7.91 22.49
C ALA A 73 11.72 6.98 22.60
N LEU A 74 11.65 5.80 21.98
CA LEU A 74 12.81 4.89 21.88
C LEU A 74 13.96 5.53 21.12
N HIS A 75 13.68 6.16 19.98
CA HIS A 75 14.72 6.84 19.20
C HIS A 75 15.45 7.88 20.04
N HIS A 76 14.71 8.69 20.81
CA HIS A 76 15.30 9.66 21.73
C HIS A 76 16.19 9.00 22.80
N ALA A 77 15.77 7.87 23.37
CA ALA A 77 16.61 7.11 24.30
C ALA A 77 17.89 6.60 23.62
N HIS A 78 17.78 6.06 22.39
CA HIS A 78 18.91 5.55 21.60
C HIS A 78 19.90 6.64 21.21
N GLU A 79 19.45 7.86 20.92
CA GLU A 79 20.32 9.02 20.68
C GLU A 79 21.15 9.37 21.92
N ASN A 80 20.58 9.21 23.11
CA ASN A 80 21.25 9.32 24.39
C ASN A 80 22.01 8.05 24.80
N LYS A 81 22.24 7.12 23.85
CA LYS A 81 22.96 5.85 24.02
C LYS A 81 22.29 4.88 24.99
N ILE A 82 21.03 5.07 25.37
CA ILE A 82 20.31 4.19 26.30
C ILE A 82 19.51 3.16 25.51
N LEU A 83 19.77 1.87 25.73
CA LEU A 83 18.94 0.76 25.26
C LEU A 83 17.99 0.34 26.38
N HIS A 84 16.70 0.17 26.09
CA HIS A 84 15.69 -0.14 27.11
C HIS A 84 15.67 -1.62 27.49
N LEU A 85 15.72 -2.51 26.50
CA LEU A 85 15.87 -3.97 26.58
C LEU A 85 14.77 -4.77 27.29
N ASP A 86 13.84 -4.11 27.97
CA ASP A 86 12.64 -4.71 28.58
C ASP A 86 11.34 -4.02 28.13
N ILE A 87 11.24 -3.77 26.82
CA ILE A 87 9.99 -3.25 26.22
C ILE A 87 8.91 -4.33 26.27
N LYS A 88 7.85 -4.06 27.03
CA LYS A 88 6.68 -4.92 27.22
C LYS A 88 5.47 -4.06 27.59
N PRO A 89 4.23 -4.59 27.53
CA PRO A 89 3.04 -3.80 27.86
C PRO A 89 3.05 -3.26 29.30
N GLY A 90 3.63 -3.98 30.26
CA GLY A 90 3.75 -3.51 31.64
C GLY A 90 4.65 -2.27 31.80
N ASN A 91 5.59 -2.05 30.87
CA ASN A 91 6.53 -0.93 30.88
C ASN A 91 6.10 0.20 29.94
N ILE A 92 4.85 0.17 29.50
CA ILE A 92 4.24 1.22 28.69
C ILE A 92 3.06 1.78 29.45
N LEU A 93 3.15 3.05 29.83
CA LEU A 93 2.04 3.78 30.46
C LEU A 93 1.26 4.54 29.39
N ILE A 94 -0.06 4.42 29.40
CA ILE A 94 -0.94 5.28 28.60
C ILE A 94 -1.54 6.32 29.52
N GLY A 95 -1.09 7.57 29.38
CA GLY A 95 -1.59 8.69 30.16
C GLY A 95 -3.02 9.04 29.80
N ASN A 96 -3.68 9.80 30.67
CA ASN A 96 -5.04 10.31 30.50
C ASN A 96 -5.30 11.03 29.16
N SER A 97 -4.26 11.58 28.55
CA SER A 97 -4.33 12.22 27.24
C SER A 97 -4.26 11.28 26.05
N SER A 98 -4.30 9.96 26.24
CA SER A 98 -3.99 8.91 25.23
C SER A 98 -2.54 8.94 24.72
N LYS A 99 -1.63 9.58 25.45
CA LYS A 99 -0.21 9.62 25.12
C LYS A 99 0.52 8.43 25.77
N PRO A 100 1.27 7.62 25.00
CA PRO A 100 2.09 6.56 25.57
C PRO A 100 3.42 7.11 26.12
N PHE A 101 3.92 6.45 27.16
CA PHE A 101 5.20 6.72 27.80
C PHE A 101 5.92 5.40 28.07
N LEU A 102 7.23 5.40 27.86
CA LEU A 102 8.11 4.31 28.30
C LEU A 102 8.46 4.52 29.77
N THR A 103 8.45 3.45 30.55
CA THR A 103 8.83 3.45 31.95
C THR A 103 9.74 2.26 32.25
N ASP A 104 10.28 2.21 33.47
CA ASP A 104 11.07 1.09 33.99
C ASP A 104 12.34 0.79 33.17
N PHE A 105 13.34 1.65 33.34
CA PHE A 105 14.68 1.54 32.76
C PHE A 105 15.63 0.69 33.63
N ASN A 106 15.11 -0.16 34.52
CA ASN A 106 15.94 -0.92 35.47
C ASN A 106 16.88 -1.93 34.79
N VAL A 107 16.52 -2.41 33.59
CA VAL A 107 17.35 -3.30 32.76
C VAL A 107 18.00 -2.55 31.59
N SER A 108 17.93 -1.21 31.61
CA SER A 108 18.53 -0.41 30.55
C SER A 108 20.05 -0.40 30.63
N ILE A 109 20.69 -0.33 29.48
CA ILE A 109 22.15 -0.34 29.37
C ILE A 109 22.59 0.85 28.52
N GLN A 110 23.67 1.51 28.94
CA GLN A 110 24.35 2.52 28.14
C GLN A 110 25.20 1.82 27.08
N SER A 111 24.88 2.00 25.81
CA SER A 111 25.48 1.28 24.69
C SER A 111 26.94 1.68 24.41
N ASP A 112 27.40 2.82 24.89
CA ASP A 112 28.82 3.21 24.86
C ASP A 112 29.67 2.48 25.91
N LYS A 113 29.05 1.83 26.90
CA LYS A 113 29.73 1.02 27.91
C LYS A 113 29.92 -0.45 27.48
N PHE A 114 29.52 -0.83 26.27
CA PHE A 114 29.81 -2.19 25.76
C PHE A 114 31.32 -2.43 25.72
N GLY A 115 31.79 -3.46 26.44
CA GLY A 115 33.20 -3.86 26.46
C GLY A 115 34.08 -3.25 27.56
N THR A 116 33.55 -2.39 28.43
CA THR A 116 34.33 -1.76 29.53
C THR A 116 34.52 -2.66 30.76
N GLY A 117 34.02 -3.90 30.74
CA GLY A 117 34.15 -4.85 31.85
C GLY A 117 33.15 -4.66 33.00
N GLU A 118 32.32 -3.60 32.98
CA GLU A 118 31.22 -3.42 33.94
C GLU A 118 30.20 -4.57 33.85
N SER A 119 29.65 -4.97 35.00
CA SER A 119 28.62 -6.02 35.07
C SER A 119 27.34 -5.56 34.38
N VAL A 120 27.10 -6.08 33.18
CA VAL A 120 25.86 -5.90 32.45
C VAL A 120 24.75 -6.70 33.13
N HIS A 121 23.71 -6.04 33.63
CA HIS A 121 22.57 -6.73 34.22
C HIS A 121 21.70 -7.34 33.10
N LEU A 122 21.89 -8.63 32.86
CA LEU A 122 21.15 -9.41 31.87
C LEU A 122 19.76 -9.72 32.41
N GLY A 123 18.75 -9.02 31.91
CA GLY A 123 17.37 -9.21 32.29
C GLY A 123 16.40 -8.93 31.14
N GLY A 124 15.12 -8.92 31.47
CA GLY A 124 14.05 -8.60 30.53
C GLY A 124 13.04 -9.74 30.39
N THR A 125 11.96 -9.47 29.65
CA THR A 125 10.82 -10.38 29.57
C THR A 125 10.90 -11.27 28.34
N LEU A 126 11.12 -12.58 28.56
CA LEU A 126 11.37 -13.58 27.52
C LEU A 126 10.39 -13.50 26.33
N ALA A 127 9.10 -13.26 26.56
CA ALA A 127 8.09 -13.23 25.50
C ALA A 127 8.28 -12.11 24.44
N TYR A 128 8.97 -11.02 24.80
CA TYR A 128 9.20 -9.85 23.93
C TYR A 128 10.64 -9.75 23.46
N MET A 129 11.56 -10.44 24.14
CA MET A 129 12.99 -10.41 23.88
C MET A 129 13.33 -10.78 22.42
N ALA A 130 14.17 -9.95 21.79
CA ALA A 130 14.72 -10.20 20.47
C ALA A 130 15.58 -11.48 20.45
N PRO A 131 15.68 -12.21 19.33
CA PRO A 131 16.44 -13.47 19.26
C PRO A 131 17.90 -13.34 19.70
N GLU A 132 18.58 -12.27 19.28
CA GLU A 132 19.96 -12.00 19.67
C GLU A 132 20.09 -11.69 21.18
N HIS A 133 19.09 -11.02 21.76
CA HIS A 133 19.03 -10.75 23.20
C HIS A 133 18.72 -12.01 23.99
N ARG A 134 17.82 -12.87 23.50
CA ARG A 134 17.53 -14.17 24.11
C ARG A 134 18.75 -15.08 24.09
N LEU A 135 19.46 -15.12 22.96
CA LEU A 135 20.69 -15.90 22.84
C LEU A 135 21.74 -15.47 23.86
N LEU A 136 21.92 -14.15 24.05
CA LEU A 136 22.82 -13.60 25.06
C LEU A 136 22.37 -13.98 26.48
N TYR A 137 21.07 -13.87 26.78
CA TYR A 137 20.50 -14.25 28.09
C TYR A 137 20.70 -15.74 28.41
N GLU A 138 20.46 -16.63 27.44
CA GLU A 138 20.58 -18.08 27.60
C GLU A 138 22.03 -18.55 27.72
N LYS A 139 22.94 -17.98 26.94
CA LYS A 139 24.34 -18.41 26.90
C LYS A 139 25.22 -17.70 27.92
N ALA A 140 24.81 -16.53 28.41
CA ALA A 140 25.61 -15.63 29.24
C ALA A 140 27.01 -15.31 28.64
N ASP A 141 27.12 -15.38 27.31
CA ASP A 141 28.36 -15.17 26.58
C ASP A 141 28.54 -13.69 26.25
N ARG A 142 29.51 -13.05 26.90
CA ARG A 142 29.81 -11.63 26.72
C ARG A 142 30.26 -11.30 25.30
N GLU A 143 30.78 -12.25 24.54
CA GLU A 143 31.12 -12.00 23.14
C GLU A 143 29.89 -11.63 22.32
N LEU A 144 28.68 -12.06 22.70
CA LEU A 144 27.44 -11.74 21.99
C LEU A 144 26.90 -10.33 22.25
N LEU A 145 27.49 -9.57 23.19
CA LEU A 145 27.03 -8.21 23.53
C LEU A 145 27.04 -7.27 22.31
N HIS A 146 27.98 -7.44 21.37
CA HIS A 146 28.07 -6.62 20.16
C HIS A 146 26.88 -6.78 19.21
N LEU A 147 26.10 -7.86 19.37
CA LEU A 147 24.88 -8.08 18.59
C LEU A 147 23.69 -7.29 19.13
N ILE A 148 23.74 -6.79 20.36
CA ILE A 148 22.66 -6.03 20.98
C ILE A 148 22.71 -4.57 20.55
N GLY A 149 21.56 -4.00 20.19
CA GLY A 149 21.51 -2.59 19.82
C GLY A 149 20.09 -2.04 19.72
N PRO A 150 19.92 -0.85 19.13
CA PRO A 150 18.61 -0.22 18.94
C PRO A 150 17.55 -1.12 18.28
N HIS A 151 17.98 -1.96 17.34
CA HIS A 151 17.15 -2.94 16.64
C HIS A 151 16.56 -4.03 17.55
N SER A 152 17.15 -4.29 18.72
CA SER A 152 16.62 -5.23 19.72
C SER A 152 15.39 -4.65 20.43
N ASP A 153 15.41 -3.36 20.76
CA ASP A 153 14.23 -2.65 21.30
C ASP A 153 13.11 -2.53 20.27
N VAL A 154 13.48 -2.32 19.01
CA VAL A 154 12.53 -2.27 17.88
C VAL A 154 11.77 -3.59 17.73
N PHE A 155 12.45 -4.73 17.88
CA PHE A 155 11.80 -6.04 17.86
C PHE A 155 10.78 -6.18 18.98
N SER A 156 11.20 -5.85 20.20
CA SER A 156 10.35 -5.92 21.38
C SER A 156 9.12 -5.01 21.24
N LEU A 157 9.29 -3.79 20.71
CA LEU A 157 8.17 -2.91 20.39
C LEU A 157 7.26 -3.52 19.31
N GLY A 158 7.82 -4.09 18.24
CA GLY A 158 7.04 -4.79 17.22
C GLY A 158 6.15 -5.90 17.79
N LYS A 159 6.65 -6.66 18.76
CA LYS A 159 5.89 -7.68 19.50
C LYS A 159 4.72 -7.07 20.29
N VAL A 160 4.96 -5.95 21.00
CA VAL A 160 3.91 -5.22 21.72
C VAL A 160 2.83 -4.71 20.77
N LEU A 161 3.22 -4.09 19.65
CA LEU A 161 2.28 -3.56 18.66
C LEU A 161 1.42 -4.66 18.02
N ARG A 162 2.00 -5.84 17.78
CA ARG A 162 1.24 -7.01 17.30
C ARG A 162 0.25 -7.50 18.35
N GLN A 163 0.61 -7.49 19.63
CA GLN A 163 -0.30 -7.88 20.71
C GLN A 163 -1.47 -6.89 20.84
N LEU A 164 -1.24 -5.60 20.61
CA LEU A 164 -2.29 -4.57 20.61
C LEU A 164 -3.37 -4.78 19.54
N LEU A 165 -3.12 -5.60 18.52
CA LEU A 165 -4.14 -5.96 17.53
C LEU A 165 -5.17 -6.98 18.06
N LEU A 166 -5.00 -7.54 19.25
CA LEU A 166 -5.97 -8.44 19.89
C LEU A 166 -6.40 -9.62 18.99
N ASN A 167 -5.45 -10.21 18.25
CA ASN A 167 -5.67 -11.26 17.23
C ASN A 167 -6.50 -10.83 16.01
N THR A 168 -6.80 -9.53 15.85
CA THR A 168 -7.35 -8.99 14.61
C THR A 168 -6.27 -9.02 13.53
N GLU A 169 -6.61 -9.55 12.35
CA GLU A 169 -5.70 -9.48 11.20
C GLU A 169 -5.57 -8.03 10.72
N PRO A 170 -4.36 -7.44 10.75
CA PRO A 170 -4.15 -6.08 10.26
C PRO A 170 -4.21 -6.03 8.73
N ASP A 171 -4.38 -4.82 8.19
CA ASP A 171 -4.19 -4.58 6.77
C ASP A 171 -2.76 -4.92 6.34
N LEU A 172 -2.61 -5.25 5.06
CA LEU A 172 -1.37 -5.76 4.47
C LEU A 172 -0.17 -4.85 4.76
N VAL A 173 -0.36 -3.53 4.75
CA VAL A 173 0.72 -2.56 4.98
C VAL A 173 1.19 -2.62 6.43
N LEU A 174 0.27 -2.53 7.40
CA LEU A 174 0.61 -2.62 8.82
C LEU A 174 1.21 -3.99 9.17
N LYS A 175 0.66 -5.07 8.58
CA LYS A 175 1.19 -6.42 8.71
C LYS A 175 2.67 -6.49 8.35
N GLN A 176 3.06 -5.90 7.21
CA GLN A 176 4.44 -5.88 6.74
C GLN A 176 5.37 -5.09 7.65
N VAL A 177 4.93 -3.92 8.14
CA VAL A 177 5.70 -3.12 9.11
C VAL A 177 5.97 -3.95 10.36
N LEU A 178 4.95 -4.61 10.90
CA LEU A 178 5.10 -5.44 12.10
C LEU A 178 5.97 -6.67 11.84
N GLU A 179 5.79 -7.36 10.72
CA GLU A 179 6.63 -8.50 10.32
C GLU A 179 8.10 -8.10 10.24
N CYS A 180 8.42 -6.97 9.59
CA CYS A 180 9.80 -6.48 9.54
C CYS A 180 10.33 -6.08 10.91
N ALA A 181 9.55 -5.38 11.75
CA ALA A 181 9.97 -5.03 13.09
C ALA A 181 10.33 -6.28 13.91
N THR A 182 9.59 -7.38 13.71
CA THR A 182 9.78 -8.66 14.40
C THR A 182 10.60 -9.70 13.61
N GLU A 183 11.39 -9.26 12.63
CA GLU A 183 12.20 -10.17 11.81
C GLU A 183 13.37 -10.75 12.64
N PRO A 184 13.54 -12.09 12.71
CA PRO A 184 14.64 -12.68 13.45
C PRO A 184 16.02 -12.31 12.92
N GLU A 185 16.19 -12.18 11.60
CA GLU A 185 17.46 -11.77 11.01
C GLU A 185 17.68 -10.26 11.18
N ILE A 186 18.70 -9.85 11.95
CA ILE A 186 19.01 -8.44 12.22
C ILE A 186 19.15 -7.63 10.92
N SER A 187 19.75 -8.21 9.87
CA SER A 187 19.97 -7.58 8.56
C SER A 187 18.67 -7.11 7.89
N MET A 188 17.56 -7.81 8.15
CA MET A 188 16.25 -7.61 7.53
C MET A 188 15.26 -6.83 8.41
N ARG A 189 15.66 -6.55 9.66
CA ARG A 189 14.91 -5.74 10.63
C ARG A 189 15.22 -4.25 10.45
N PHE A 190 14.28 -3.38 10.83
CA PHE A 190 14.57 -1.95 11.04
C PHE A 190 15.74 -1.76 12.00
N LYS A 191 16.71 -0.93 11.60
CA LYS A 191 17.96 -0.72 12.35
C LYS A 191 17.78 0.22 13.53
N THR A 192 16.85 1.15 13.40
CA THR A 192 16.61 2.20 14.39
C THR A 192 15.12 2.33 14.67
N ALA A 193 14.77 2.84 15.85
CA ALA A 193 13.39 3.16 16.16
C ALA A 193 12.85 4.31 15.28
N GLN A 194 13.73 5.18 14.75
CA GLN A 194 13.34 6.21 13.79
C GLN A 194 12.83 5.62 12.47
N GLU A 195 13.47 4.58 11.95
CA GLU A 195 13.00 3.87 10.75
C GLU A 195 11.60 3.29 10.95
N LEU A 196 11.34 2.68 12.12
CA LEU A 196 10.01 2.18 12.47
C LEU A 196 8.98 3.31 12.58
N ALA A 197 9.34 4.45 13.19
CA ALA A 197 8.46 5.62 13.28
C ALA A 197 8.05 6.14 11.89
N VAL A 198 9.02 6.26 10.98
CA VAL A 198 8.79 6.68 9.58
C VAL A 198 7.89 5.66 8.85
N ALA A 199 8.15 4.37 9.01
CA ALA A 199 7.34 3.32 8.39
C ALA A 199 5.87 3.35 8.90
N LEU A 200 5.65 3.61 10.19
CA LEU A 200 4.32 3.76 10.77
C LEU A 200 3.61 5.04 10.29
N ASP A 201 4.33 6.16 10.14
CA ASP A 201 3.77 7.38 9.54
C ASP A 201 3.33 7.16 8.09
N SER A 202 4.18 6.49 7.28
CA SER A 202 3.85 6.08 5.91
C SER A 202 2.66 5.12 5.86
N CYS A 203 2.58 4.18 6.81
CA CYS A 203 1.48 3.22 6.90
C CYS A 203 0.13 3.92 7.13
N ARG A 204 0.07 4.87 8.07
CA ARG A 204 -1.13 5.68 8.32
C ARG A 204 -1.59 6.40 7.05
N GLU A 205 -0.63 6.96 6.31
CA GLU A 205 -0.94 7.68 5.10
C GLU A 205 -1.47 6.76 3.99
N LEU A 206 -0.84 5.62 3.78
CA LEU A 206 -1.30 4.63 2.81
C LEU A 206 -2.70 4.10 3.14
N ILE A 207 -3.00 3.87 4.43
CA ILE A 207 -4.35 3.50 4.89
C ILE A 207 -5.35 4.63 4.61
N THR A 208 -4.97 5.89 4.83
CA THR A 208 -5.83 7.05 4.54
C THR A 208 -6.09 7.17 3.03
N ILE A 209 -5.07 6.94 2.21
CA ILE A 209 -5.20 6.96 0.75
C ILE A 209 -6.09 5.80 0.29
N SER A 210 -5.89 4.60 0.84
CA SER A 210 -6.68 3.42 0.45
C SER A 210 -8.14 3.56 0.87
N SER A 211 -8.44 4.20 2.01
CA SER A 211 -9.83 4.49 2.42
C SER A 211 -10.53 5.51 1.54
N ASN A 212 -9.78 6.40 0.88
CA ASN A 212 -10.34 7.39 -0.05
C ASN A 212 -10.58 6.82 -1.45
N LEU A 213 -10.02 5.65 -1.78
CA LEU A 213 -10.27 4.99 -3.05
C LEU A 213 -11.70 4.42 -3.06
N PRO A 214 -12.37 4.38 -4.23
CA PRO A 214 -13.70 3.82 -4.34
C PRO A 214 -13.71 2.36 -3.86
N SER A 215 -14.76 1.99 -3.14
CA SER A 215 -14.90 0.66 -2.56
C SER A 215 -14.79 -0.42 -3.65
N PRO A 216 -14.17 -1.58 -3.34
CA PRO A 216 -13.90 -2.59 -4.35
C PRO A 216 -15.20 -3.11 -4.96
N SER A 217 -15.45 -2.69 -6.20
CA SER A 217 -16.56 -3.17 -7.01
C SER A 217 -16.48 -4.68 -7.19
N TRP A 218 -17.56 -5.31 -7.65
CA TRP A 218 -17.56 -6.75 -7.93
C TRP A 218 -16.42 -7.15 -8.89
N ILE A 219 -16.02 -6.25 -9.80
CA ILE A 219 -14.92 -6.43 -10.74
C ILE A 219 -13.58 -6.57 -10.01
N LEU A 220 -13.30 -5.75 -9.00
CA LEU A 220 -12.07 -5.89 -8.22
C LEU A 220 -12.06 -7.17 -7.38
N ARG A 221 -13.21 -7.55 -6.83
CA ARG A 221 -13.34 -8.78 -6.04
C ARG A 221 -13.04 -10.03 -6.88
N THR A 222 -13.56 -10.10 -8.10
CA THR A 222 -13.26 -11.20 -9.04
C THR A 222 -11.82 -11.14 -9.55
N SER A 223 -11.28 -9.94 -9.76
CA SER A 223 -9.90 -9.73 -10.22
C SER A 223 -8.83 -10.15 -9.21
N LYS A 224 -9.14 -10.15 -7.90
CA LYS A 224 -8.18 -10.44 -6.82
C LYS A 224 -7.41 -11.76 -7.01
N LYS A 225 -8.05 -12.81 -7.55
CA LYS A 225 -7.42 -14.13 -7.75
C LYS A 225 -6.48 -14.17 -8.96
N ARG A 226 -6.79 -13.42 -10.02
CA ARG A 226 -6.04 -13.44 -11.29
C ARG A 226 -5.88 -12.02 -11.85
N PRO A 227 -5.17 -11.12 -11.14
CA PRO A 227 -5.17 -9.70 -11.47
C PRO A 227 -4.59 -9.40 -12.86
N PHE A 228 -3.53 -10.09 -13.29
CA PHE A 228 -2.94 -9.90 -14.62
C PHE A 228 -3.85 -10.38 -15.75
N LEU A 229 -4.64 -11.44 -15.55
CA LEU A 229 -5.62 -11.89 -16.55
C LEU A 229 -6.68 -10.80 -16.75
N PHE A 230 -7.22 -10.26 -15.65
CA PHE A 230 -8.21 -9.19 -15.73
C PHE A 230 -7.63 -7.89 -16.28
N LEU A 231 -6.36 -7.58 -16.00
CA LEU A 231 -5.68 -6.43 -16.59
C LEU A 231 -5.58 -6.57 -18.12
N THR A 232 -5.26 -7.78 -18.61
CA THR A 232 -5.28 -8.09 -20.05
C THR A 232 -6.69 -7.97 -20.63
N LEU A 233 -7.68 -8.61 -20.00
CA LEU A 233 -9.08 -8.59 -20.45
C LEU A 233 -9.64 -7.17 -20.54
N TRP A 234 -9.44 -6.33 -19.53
CA TRP A 234 -9.94 -4.95 -19.50
C TRP A 234 -9.12 -3.97 -20.34
N GLY A 235 -7.91 -4.37 -20.78
CA GLY A 235 -7.19 -3.65 -21.82
C GLY A 235 -7.67 -3.98 -23.23
N ALA A 236 -8.26 -5.15 -23.45
CA ALA A 236 -8.74 -5.59 -24.75
C ALA A 236 -10.24 -5.36 -24.95
N LEU A 237 -11.08 -5.66 -23.95
CA LEU A 237 -12.54 -5.67 -24.08
C LEU A 237 -13.13 -4.30 -24.49
N PRO A 238 -12.77 -3.17 -23.86
CA PRO A 238 -13.23 -1.85 -24.31
C PRO A 238 -12.81 -1.53 -25.74
N GLN A 239 -11.64 -2.01 -26.19
CA GLN A 239 -11.17 -1.86 -27.57
C GLN A 239 -12.05 -2.64 -28.54
N PHE A 240 -12.38 -3.88 -28.21
CA PHE A 240 -13.26 -4.72 -29.03
C PHE A 240 -14.68 -4.16 -29.10
N ILE A 241 -15.23 -3.66 -27.99
CA ILE A 241 -16.54 -3.01 -27.99
C ILE A 241 -16.49 -1.76 -28.88
N ALA A 242 -15.48 -0.91 -28.72
CA ALA A 242 -15.27 0.27 -29.56
C ALA A 242 -15.13 -0.06 -31.05
N LEU A 243 -14.50 -1.20 -31.38
CA LEU A 243 -14.37 -1.72 -32.74
C LEU A 243 -15.69 -2.17 -33.33
N ILE A 244 -16.46 -2.98 -32.61
CA ILE A 244 -17.78 -3.42 -33.09
C ILE A 244 -18.70 -2.22 -33.28
N SER A 245 -18.71 -1.29 -32.32
CA SER A 245 -19.49 -0.05 -32.43
C SER A 245 -19.06 0.79 -33.63
N ALA A 246 -17.74 0.96 -33.83
CA ALA A 246 -17.21 1.72 -34.96
C ALA A 246 -17.64 1.13 -36.30
N LEU A 247 -17.43 -0.18 -36.49
CA LEU A 247 -17.79 -0.90 -37.71
C LEU A 247 -19.29 -0.81 -38.00
N PHE A 248 -20.12 -1.03 -36.97
CA PHE A 248 -21.58 -1.01 -37.13
C PHE A 248 -22.12 0.38 -37.48
N LEU A 249 -21.64 1.44 -36.82
CA LEU A 249 -22.07 2.81 -37.15
C LEU A 249 -21.55 3.24 -38.52
N ASN A 250 -20.30 2.91 -38.86
CA ASN A 250 -19.72 3.25 -40.16
C ASN A 250 -20.49 2.59 -41.30
N GLN A 251 -20.90 1.32 -41.14
CA GLN A 251 -21.73 0.63 -42.12
C GLN A 251 -23.05 1.36 -42.35
N ARG A 252 -23.72 1.83 -41.29
CA ARG A 252 -24.99 2.59 -41.40
C ARG A 252 -24.83 3.96 -42.05
N ILE A 253 -23.68 4.61 -41.86
CA ILE A 253 -23.38 5.91 -42.48
C ILE A 253 -23.21 5.76 -44.00
N VAL A 254 -22.66 4.63 -44.46
CA VAL A 254 -22.21 4.43 -45.85
C VAL A 254 -23.20 3.64 -46.72
N SER A 255 -24.03 2.77 -46.13
CA SER A 255 -24.85 1.75 -46.84
C SER A 255 -25.85 2.27 -47.89
N ALA A 256 -26.03 3.58 -48.05
CA ALA A 256 -26.97 4.18 -48.99
C ALA A 256 -26.31 5.07 -50.07
N SER A 257 -24.98 5.14 -50.13
CA SER A 257 -24.29 6.24 -50.85
C SER A 257 -23.08 5.88 -51.72
N MET A 258 -22.76 4.59 -51.91
CA MET A 258 -21.55 4.17 -52.65
C MET A 258 -21.83 3.22 -53.80
N ASP A 259 -21.12 3.43 -54.92
CA ASP A 259 -21.09 2.53 -56.07
C ASP A 259 -20.23 1.28 -55.79
N GLY A 260 -20.34 0.23 -56.62
CA GLY A 260 -19.74 -1.09 -56.38
C GLY A 260 -18.24 -1.09 -56.02
N ARG A 261 -17.39 -0.32 -56.75
CA ARG A 261 -15.95 -0.23 -56.45
C ARG A 261 -15.63 0.56 -55.17
N GLN A 262 -16.44 1.55 -54.83
CA GLN A 262 -16.26 2.36 -53.61
C GLN A 262 -16.62 1.53 -52.37
N SER A 263 -17.64 0.68 -52.49
CA SER A 263 -18.04 -0.28 -51.47
C SER A 263 -16.94 -1.31 -51.19
N GLU A 264 -16.30 -1.88 -52.23
CA GLU A 264 -15.18 -2.82 -52.05
C GLU A 264 -14.02 -2.21 -51.27
N PHE A 265 -13.62 -0.98 -51.59
CA PHE A 265 -12.55 -0.27 -50.88
C PHE A 265 -12.91 0.02 -49.41
N PHE A 266 -14.16 0.42 -49.15
CA PHE A 266 -14.67 0.61 -47.79
C PHE A 266 -14.61 -0.69 -46.98
N TRP A 267 -15.01 -1.83 -47.56
CA TRP A 267 -14.95 -3.12 -46.89
C TRP A 267 -13.51 -3.57 -46.61
N ILE A 268 -12.57 -3.36 -47.54
CA ILE A 268 -11.15 -3.68 -47.29
C ILE A 268 -10.62 -2.93 -46.06
N LEU A 269 -10.88 -1.62 -45.99
CA LEU A 269 -10.43 -0.80 -44.88
C LEU A 269 -11.11 -1.21 -43.54
N ASN A 270 -12.39 -1.60 -43.54
CA ASN A 270 -13.11 -1.93 -42.30
C ASN A 270 -12.82 -3.36 -41.82
N THR A 271 -12.72 -4.31 -42.74
CA THR A 271 -12.54 -5.73 -42.42
C THR A 271 -11.09 -6.08 -42.09
N TYR A 272 -10.11 -5.44 -42.74
CA TYR A 272 -8.70 -5.81 -42.57
C TYR A 272 -7.90 -4.75 -41.79
N PHE A 273 -7.96 -3.49 -42.20
CA PHE A 273 -7.05 -2.47 -41.67
C PHE A 273 -7.38 -2.10 -40.21
N LEU A 274 -8.65 -1.84 -39.90
CA LEU A 274 -9.06 -1.44 -38.57
C LEU A 274 -8.83 -2.56 -37.51
N PRO A 275 -9.20 -3.84 -37.77
CA PRO A 275 -8.86 -4.94 -36.87
C PRO A 275 -7.37 -5.19 -36.74
N MET A 276 -6.58 -5.04 -37.82
CA MET A 276 -5.12 -5.19 -37.78
C MET A 276 -4.48 -4.20 -36.80
N ILE A 277 -4.89 -2.93 -36.81
CA ILE A 277 -4.41 -1.93 -35.83
C ILE A 277 -4.72 -2.42 -34.40
N GLN A 278 -5.96 -2.87 -34.16
CA GLN A 278 -6.35 -3.34 -32.82
C GLN A 278 -5.59 -4.59 -32.37
N ILE A 279 -5.26 -5.51 -33.29
CA ILE A 279 -4.43 -6.68 -33.00
C ILE A 279 -3.02 -6.26 -32.58
N VAL A 280 -2.39 -5.35 -33.33
CA VAL A 280 -1.04 -4.83 -33.01
C VAL A 280 -1.04 -4.14 -31.65
N MET A 281 -2.01 -3.26 -31.42
CA MET A 281 -2.17 -2.51 -30.15
C MET A 281 -2.42 -3.44 -28.96
N THR A 282 -3.28 -4.46 -29.13
CA THR A 282 -3.53 -5.48 -28.11
C THR A 282 -2.29 -6.34 -27.85
N GLY A 283 -1.53 -6.70 -28.88
CA GLY A 283 -0.27 -7.43 -28.73
C GLY A 283 0.77 -6.65 -27.93
N PHE A 284 0.90 -5.34 -28.20
CA PHE A 284 1.77 -4.45 -27.44
C PHE A 284 1.33 -4.34 -25.98
N TRP A 285 0.02 -4.22 -25.72
CA TRP A 285 -0.53 -4.24 -24.37
C TRP A 285 -0.20 -5.54 -23.63
N VAL A 286 -0.53 -6.69 -24.21
CA VAL A 286 -0.27 -8.02 -23.63
C VAL A 286 1.21 -8.20 -23.30
N ARG A 287 2.12 -7.78 -24.18
CA ARG A 287 3.56 -7.83 -23.93
C ARG A 287 3.96 -7.06 -22.65
N ASN A 288 3.45 -5.84 -22.47
CA ASN A 288 3.76 -5.03 -21.29
C ASN A 288 3.18 -5.63 -20.00
N VAL A 289 1.96 -6.17 -20.05
CA VAL A 289 1.34 -6.88 -18.92
C VAL A 289 2.14 -8.13 -18.55
N SER A 290 2.57 -8.93 -19.53
CA SER A 290 3.40 -10.13 -19.30
C SER A 290 4.74 -9.78 -18.65
N ARG A 291 5.41 -8.71 -19.11
CA ARG A 291 6.66 -8.24 -18.48
C ARG A 291 6.46 -7.82 -17.02
N ALA A 292 5.38 -7.10 -16.71
CA ALA A 292 5.05 -6.74 -15.34
C ALA A 292 4.74 -7.99 -14.47
N GLN A 293 4.08 -9.01 -15.05
CA GLN A 293 3.80 -10.27 -14.36
C GLN A 293 5.09 -11.05 -14.06
N GLU A 294 6.02 -11.12 -15.00
CA GLU A 294 7.34 -11.72 -14.81
C GLU A 294 8.14 -10.96 -13.75
N GLY A 295 8.14 -9.63 -13.80
CA GLY A 295 8.75 -8.77 -12.78
C GLY A 295 8.20 -9.05 -11.38
N GLN A 296 6.89 -9.25 -11.23
CA GLN A 296 6.30 -9.65 -9.94
C GLN A 296 6.74 -11.03 -9.48
N LYS A 297 6.84 -12.01 -10.38
CA LYS A 297 7.30 -13.36 -10.01
C LYS A 297 8.76 -13.33 -9.59
N ALA A 298 9.58 -12.55 -10.28
CA ALA A 298 10.99 -12.38 -9.97
C ALA A 298 11.22 -11.60 -8.67
N SER A 299 10.43 -10.56 -8.39
CA SER A 299 10.54 -9.77 -7.15
C SER A 299 10.26 -10.60 -5.90
N LYS A 300 9.37 -11.61 -6.00
CA LYS A 300 9.12 -12.59 -4.94
C LYS A 300 10.29 -13.54 -4.68
N LYS A 301 11.13 -13.82 -5.69
CA LYS A 301 12.32 -14.68 -5.55
C LYS A 301 13.54 -13.87 -5.08
N LEU A 302 13.73 -12.69 -5.65
CA LEU A 302 14.85 -11.78 -5.37
C LEU A 302 14.49 -10.78 -4.27
N ILE A 303 14.06 -11.28 -3.11
CA ILE A 303 13.60 -10.45 -1.98
C ILE A 303 14.71 -9.48 -1.51
N ARG A 304 15.99 -9.79 -1.77
CA ARG A 304 17.13 -8.98 -1.32
C ARG A 304 17.53 -7.87 -2.31
N ASP A 305 17.06 -7.87 -3.56
CA ASP A 305 17.44 -6.87 -4.57
C ASP A 305 16.43 -5.70 -4.61
N ARG A 306 16.75 -4.63 -3.89
CA ARG A 306 15.89 -3.44 -3.78
C ARG A 306 15.71 -2.73 -5.13
N ASP A 307 16.77 -2.62 -5.93
CA ASP A 307 16.75 -1.91 -7.21
C ASP A 307 15.89 -2.66 -8.23
N PHE A 308 15.93 -3.98 -8.21
CA PHE A 308 15.06 -4.80 -9.04
C PHE A 308 13.58 -4.64 -8.67
N ARG A 309 13.26 -4.63 -7.36
CA ARG A 309 11.86 -4.44 -6.91
C ARG A 309 11.34 -3.05 -7.23
N TRP A 310 12.17 -2.02 -7.05
CA TRP A 310 11.83 -0.65 -7.45
C TRP A 310 11.52 -0.58 -8.95
N ARG A 311 12.40 -1.11 -9.81
CA ARG A 311 12.15 -1.16 -11.27
C ARG A 311 10.87 -1.91 -11.61
N SER A 312 10.60 -3.03 -10.95
CA SER A 312 9.38 -3.81 -11.17
C SER A 312 8.11 -3.07 -10.75
N ARG A 313 8.17 -2.31 -9.64
CA ARG A 313 7.08 -1.41 -9.21
C ARG A 313 6.82 -0.29 -10.20
N GLN A 314 7.87 0.35 -10.69
CA GLN A 314 7.75 1.42 -11.70
C GLN A 314 7.13 0.90 -13.00
N GLN A 315 7.53 -0.29 -13.46
CA GLN A 315 6.91 -0.92 -14.63
C GLN A 315 5.40 -1.15 -14.43
N LEU A 316 5.00 -1.60 -13.24
CA LEU A 316 3.59 -1.81 -12.91
C LEU A 316 2.80 -0.49 -12.90
N LEU A 317 3.35 0.55 -12.28
CA LEU A 317 2.71 1.88 -12.19
C LEU A 317 2.59 2.58 -13.55
N GLN A 318 3.40 2.19 -14.54
CA GLN A 318 3.29 2.71 -15.91
C GLN A 318 2.15 2.06 -16.71
N LEU A 319 1.61 0.91 -16.30
CA LEU A 319 0.60 0.18 -17.08
C LEU A 319 -0.65 1.01 -17.40
N PRO A 320 -1.26 1.79 -16.47
CA PRO A 320 -2.40 2.63 -16.82
C PRO A 320 -2.06 3.68 -17.89
N LYS A 321 -0.86 4.27 -17.85
CA LYS A 321 -0.36 5.22 -18.87
C LYS A 321 -0.12 4.55 -20.21
N ILE A 322 0.43 3.34 -20.20
CA ILE A 322 0.61 2.52 -21.40
C ILE A 322 -0.77 2.17 -21.99
N GLY A 323 -1.75 1.80 -21.17
CA GLY A 323 -3.12 1.52 -21.60
C GLY A 323 -3.77 2.75 -22.27
N LEU A 324 -3.65 3.93 -21.65
CA LEU A 324 -4.07 5.21 -22.22
C LEU A 324 -3.41 5.47 -23.58
N TRP A 325 -2.11 5.23 -23.70
CA TRP A 325 -1.36 5.40 -24.94
C TRP A 325 -1.83 4.45 -26.03
N VAL A 326 -2.01 3.16 -25.70
CA VAL A 326 -2.52 2.13 -26.60
C VAL A 326 -3.91 2.50 -27.13
N SER A 327 -4.84 2.91 -26.27
CA SER A 327 -6.17 3.38 -26.68
C SER A 327 -6.09 4.60 -27.58
N THR A 328 -5.25 5.58 -27.22
CA THR A 328 -5.16 6.84 -27.97
C THR A 328 -4.61 6.61 -29.37
N TRP A 329 -3.51 5.88 -29.51
CA TRP A 329 -2.89 5.63 -30.80
C TRP A 329 -3.61 4.57 -31.63
N GLY A 330 -4.41 3.70 -31.00
CA GLY A 330 -5.28 2.76 -31.71
C GLY A 330 -6.53 3.39 -32.31
N TRP A 331 -7.02 4.52 -31.77
CA TRP A 331 -8.32 5.10 -32.17
C TRP A 331 -8.24 6.53 -32.70
N LEU A 332 -7.53 7.43 -32.03
CA LEU A 332 -7.56 8.85 -32.35
C LEU A 332 -7.04 9.15 -33.77
N PRO A 333 -5.94 8.55 -34.26
CA PRO A 333 -5.53 8.73 -35.65
C PRO A 333 -6.58 8.27 -36.66
N CYS A 334 -7.32 7.19 -36.35
CA CYS A 334 -8.38 6.67 -37.20
C CYS A 334 -9.52 7.69 -37.38
N ALA A 335 -9.78 8.55 -36.39
CA ALA A 335 -10.79 9.60 -36.51
C ALA A 335 -10.50 10.64 -37.59
N PHE A 336 -9.23 10.82 -37.97
CA PHE A 336 -8.82 11.81 -38.98
C PHE A 336 -8.43 11.15 -40.29
N ILE A 337 -7.62 10.09 -40.22
CA ILE A 337 -7.08 9.43 -41.42
C ILE A 337 -8.20 8.71 -42.17
N TYR A 338 -9.04 7.97 -41.45
CA TYR A 338 -10.02 7.08 -42.08
C TYR A 338 -11.10 7.85 -42.85
N PRO A 339 -11.76 8.87 -42.28
CA PRO A 339 -12.76 9.65 -43.02
C PRO A 339 -12.17 10.45 -44.17
N THR A 340 -10.93 10.93 -44.03
CA THR A 340 -10.22 11.66 -45.08
C THR A 340 -9.91 10.74 -46.27
N VAL A 341 -9.37 9.55 -46.03
CA VAL A 341 -9.07 8.58 -47.10
C VAL A 341 -10.35 8.17 -47.83
N ILE A 342 -11.43 7.87 -47.11
CA ILE A 342 -12.69 7.46 -47.74
C ILE A 342 -13.37 8.63 -48.46
N PHE A 343 -13.25 9.86 -47.97
CA PHE A 343 -13.71 11.07 -48.65
C PHE A 343 -13.05 11.24 -50.03
N PHE A 344 -11.72 11.17 -50.09
CA PHE A 344 -10.98 11.41 -51.34
C PHE A 344 -11.02 10.22 -52.32
N PHE A 345 -10.99 8.98 -51.82
CA PHE A 345 -10.85 7.80 -52.67
C PHE A 345 -12.15 7.04 -52.93
N ALA A 346 -13.15 7.16 -52.04
CA ALA A 346 -14.43 6.46 -52.15
C ALA A 346 -15.64 7.40 -52.33
N GLY A 347 -15.41 8.72 -52.45
CA GLY A 347 -16.47 9.68 -52.78
C GLY A 347 -17.46 9.95 -51.63
N LEU A 348 -17.03 9.82 -50.38
CA LEU A 348 -17.88 10.07 -49.22
C LEU A 348 -18.37 11.54 -49.17
N SER A 349 -19.62 11.78 -48.81
CA SER A 349 -20.09 13.16 -48.58
C SER A 349 -19.40 13.81 -47.38
N ALA A 350 -19.26 15.15 -47.39
CA ALA A 350 -18.66 15.88 -46.27
C ALA A 350 -19.38 15.62 -44.95
N LYS A 351 -20.73 15.53 -44.97
CA LYS A 351 -21.56 15.19 -43.81
C LYS A 351 -21.23 13.80 -43.26
N ALA A 352 -21.12 12.79 -44.14
CA ALA A 352 -20.80 11.42 -43.73
C ALA A 352 -19.36 11.31 -43.20
N SER A 353 -18.41 12.07 -43.75
CA SER A 353 -17.02 12.15 -43.25
C SER A 353 -16.95 12.71 -41.83
N ILE A 354 -17.69 13.80 -41.54
CA ILE A 354 -17.78 14.38 -40.20
C ILE A 354 -18.40 13.38 -39.20
N LEU A 355 -19.53 12.75 -39.57
CA LEU A 355 -20.20 11.75 -38.73
C LEU A 355 -19.28 10.57 -38.41
N MET A 356 -18.50 10.10 -39.39
CA MET A 356 -17.54 9.02 -39.21
C MET A 356 -16.39 9.42 -38.30
N SER A 357 -15.89 10.65 -38.41
CA SER A 357 -14.87 11.21 -37.50
C SER A 357 -15.37 11.22 -36.05
N LEU A 358 -16.59 11.70 -35.84
CA LEU A 358 -17.22 11.73 -34.51
C LEU A 358 -17.41 10.33 -33.92
N ASN A 359 -17.74 9.34 -34.75
CA ASN A 359 -17.86 7.95 -34.31
C ASN A 359 -16.53 7.40 -33.79
N PHE A 360 -15.42 7.62 -34.51
CA PHE A 360 -14.10 7.21 -34.03
C PHE A 360 -13.67 7.95 -32.77
N ILE A 361 -14.02 9.24 -32.62
CA ILE A 361 -13.77 9.99 -31.38
C ILE A 361 -14.57 9.38 -30.22
N LEU A 362 -15.83 9.01 -30.43
CA LEU A 362 -16.65 8.35 -29.41
C LEU A 362 -16.05 6.99 -29.01
N SER A 363 -15.65 6.18 -29.99
CA SER A 363 -14.95 4.91 -29.77
C SER A 363 -13.64 5.10 -28.99
N TRP A 364 -12.86 6.14 -29.30
CA TRP A 364 -11.66 6.50 -28.55
C TRP A 364 -11.98 6.84 -27.09
N LEU A 365 -13.00 7.67 -26.83
CA LEU A 365 -13.41 8.07 -25.48
C LEU A 365 -13.86 6.86 -24.65
N ILE A 366 -14.66 5.96 -25.25
CA ILE A 366 -15.11 4.73 -24.60
C ILE A 366 -13.90 3.84 -24.26
N ALA A 367 -13.08 3.52 -25.27
CA ALA A 367 -11.93 2.63 -25.09
C ALA A 367 -10.95 3.18 -24.05
N THR A 368 -10.69 4.48 -24.09
CA THR A 368 -9.74 5.14 -23.18
C THR A 368 -10.25 5.21 -21.75
N SER A 369 -11.50 5.67 -21.55
CA SER A 369 -12.04 5.92 -20.21
C SER A 369 -12.15 4.63 -19.40
N TYR A 370 -12.74 3.58 -20.00
CA TYR A 370 -12.95 2.32 -19.28
C TYR A 370 -11.65 1.56 -19.06
N SER A 371 -10.75 1.52 -20.05
CA SER A 371 -9.45 0.87 -19.86
C SER A 371 -8.63 1.59 -18.79
N TYR A 372 -8.46 2.91 -18.87
CA TYR A 372 -7.63 3.66 -17.92
C TYR A 372 -8.09 3.49 -16.47
N LEU A 373 -9.38 3.71 -16.20
CA LEU A 373 -9.93 3.62 -14.84
C LEU A 373 -9.77 2.21 -14.25
N LEU A 374 -10.06 1.16 -15.03
CA LEU A 374 -9.95 -0.21 -14.55
C LEU A 374 -8.50 -0.65 -14.37
N HIS A 375 -7.60 -0.24 -15.27
CA HIS A 375 -6.16 -0.49 -15.11
C HIS A 375 -5.63 0.18 -13.85
N LEU A 376 -5.99 1.43 -13.62
CA LEU A 376 -5.59 2.19 -12.44
C LEU A 376 -6.05 1.49 -11.15
N LEU A 377 -7.33 1.10 -11.08
CA LEU A 377 -7.89 0.43 -9.91
C LEU A 377 -7.24 -0.93 -9.65
N ILE A 378 -7.04 -1.77 -10.69
CA ILE A 378 -6.39 -3.08 -10.53
C ILE A 378 -4.92 -2.90 -10.12
N VAL A 379 -4.20 -1.97 -10.74
CA VAL A 379 -2.79 -1.72 -10.42
C VAL A 379 -2.62 -1.23 -8.99
N ILE A 380 -3.36 -0.20 -8.58
CA ILE A 380 -3.20 0.43 -7.26
C ILE A 380 -3.78 -0.44 -6.15
N GLN A 381 -4.98 -1.00 -6.30
CA GLN A 381 -5.65 -1.71 -5.21
C GLN A 381 -5.25 -3.18 -5.08
N LEU A 382 -4.89 -3.85 -6.18
CA LEU A 382 -4.61 -5.31 -6.16
C LEU A 382 -3.14 -5.66 -6.32
N LEU A 383 -2.43 -4.97 -7.22
CA LEU A 383 -1.06 -5.36 -7.60
C LEU A 383 0.01 -4.63 -6.78
N TYR A 384 -0.08 -3.30 -6.64
CA TYR A 384 0.90 -2.48 -5.94
C TYR A 384 1.16 -2.93 -4.48
N PRO A 385 0.13 -3.24 -3.66
CA PRO A 385 0.36 -3.67 -2.28
C PRO A 385 1.12 -4.99 -2.16
N GLN A 386 1.03 -5.86 -3.18
CA GLN A 386 1.79 -7.11 -3.21
C GLN A 386 3.29 -6.89 -3.43
N PHE A 387 3.67 -5.78 -4.08
CA PHE A 387 5.07 -5.42 -4.29
C PHE A 387 5.70 -4.71 -3.09
N LEU A 388 4.89 -4.19 -2.16
CA LEU A 388 5.38 -3.73 -0.86
C LEU A 388 5.86 -4.90 0.02
N LYS A 389 5.46 -6.14 -0.31
CA LYS A 389 5.85 -7.34 0.46
C LYS A 389 7.36 -7.58 0.35
N GLY A 390 8.08 -7.29 1.43
CA GLY A 390 9.52 -7.47 1.56
C GLY A 390 10.34 -6.20 1.29
N ASP A 391 9.72 -5.12 0.79
CA ASP A 391 10.31 -3.78 0.71
C ASP A 391 10.31 -3.14 2.09
N SER A 392 11.17 -3.69 2.96
CA SER A 392 11.57 -3.04 4.20
C SER A 392 12.86 -2.25 4.00
N PRO A 393 12.95 -1.01 4.50
CA PRO A 393 11.83 -0.26 5.10
C PRO A 393 10.82 0.16 4.02
N ILE A 394 9.52 0.22 4.36
CA ILE A 394 8.50 0.88 3.52
C ILE A 394 8.94 2.34 3.43
N SER A 395 9.63 2.67 2.35
CA SER A 395 10.29 3.95 2.21
C SER A 395 9.26 5.05 1.98
N THR A 396 9.60 6.27 2.40
CA THR A 396 8.90 7.49 1.97
C THR A 396 8.68 7.53 0.46
N LEU A 397 9.61 6.94 -0.30
CA LEU A 397 9.53 6.73 -1.74
C LEU A 397 8.26 5.97 -2.16
N ALA A 398 7.85 4.91 -1.45
CA ALA A 398 6.63 4.15 -1.80
C ALA A 398 5.35 4.99 -1.63
N THR A 399 5.34 5.90 -0.66
CA THR A 399 4.25 6.86 -0.45
C THR A 399 4.26 7.95 -1.53
N GLU A 400 5.43 8.47 -1.89
CA GLU A 400 5.61 9.46 -2.97
C GLU A 400 5.25 8.89 -4.34
N GLU A 401 5.65 7.65 -4.63
CA GLU A 401 5.29 6.90 -5.84
C GLU A 401 3.77 6.82 -5.99
N LEU A 402 3.07 6.45 -4.91
CA LEU A 402 1.62 6.31 -4.92
C LEU A 402 0.92 7.69 -5.03
N ARG A 403 1.40 8.72 -4.32
CA ARG A 403 0.92 10.10 -4.47
C ARG A 403 1.09 10.61 -5.88
N SER A 404 2.24 10.36 -6.51
CA SER A 404 2.51 10.76 -7.89
C SER A 404 1.59 10.03 -8.87
N ALA A 405 1.36 8.73 -8.65
CA ALA A 405 0.41 7.96 -9.46
C ALA A 405 -1.01 8.54 -9.36
N ILE A 406 -1.46 8.91 -8.15
CA ILE A 406 -2.80 9.45 -7.90
C ILE A 406 -2.96 10.91 -8.36
N ARG A 407 -1.96 11.79 -8.15
CA ARG A 407 -2.01 13.20 -8.59
C ARG A 407 -2.03 13.39 -10.11
N ASN A 408 -1.46 12.42 -10.83
CA ASN A 408 -1.45 12.41 -12.29
C ASN A 408 -2.74 11.79 -12.88
N CYS A 409 -3.70 11.41 -12.02
CA CYS A 409 -5.07 11.03 -12.41
C CYS A 409 -5.99 12.22 -12.24
#